data_AF-A0A7Y9H277-F1
#
_entry.id   AF-A0A7Y9H277-F1
#
_cell.length_a   1.000
_cell.length_b   1.000
_cell.length_c   1.000
_cell.angle_alpha   90.00
_cell.angle_beta   90.00
_cell.angle_gamma   90.00
#
_symmetry.space_group_name_H-M   'P 1'
#
loop_
_entity.id
_entity.type
_entity.pdbx_description
1 polymer ?
#
loop_
_entity_poly.entity_id
_entity_poly.type
_entity_poly.pdbx_seq_one_letter_code
_entity_poly.pdbx_strand_id
1 'polypeptide(L)'
;MSERDLVVHQGALSTMETALADATTSITTQVTDLLEQVETLTPGWDETSDSHAAHLEHQQKLRDGVEKLAEALDQVRSRLATYREAARETEVENVAIVN
;
A
#
# COMPACT_ATOMS: atom_id res chain seq x y z
N MET A 1 8.79 -11.13 -33.81
CA MET A 1 8.37 -11.87 -32.60
C MET A 1 8.39 -10.98 -31.34
N SER A 2 7.97 -9.70 -31.42
CA SER A 2 7.99 -8.77 -30.27
C SER A 2 6.64 -8.59 -29.57
N GLU A 3 5.54 -9.09 -30.12
CA GLU A 3 4.18 -8.83 -29.57
C GLU A 3 3.87 -9.54 -28.25
N ARG A 4 4.60 -10.59 -27.86
CA ARG A 4 4.27 -11.39 -26.66
C ARG A 4 4.92 -10.90 -25.37
N ASP A 5 5.99 -10.11 -25.42
CA ASP A 5 6.67 -9.63 -24.20
C ASP A 5 5.88 -8.47 -23.54
N LEU A 6 5.41 -7.49 -24.30
CA LEU A 6 4.71 -6.30 -23.77
C LEU A 6 3.35 -6.62 -23.12
N VAL A 7 2.56 -7.52 -23.70
CA VAL A 7 1.26 -7.94 -23.14
C VAL A 7 1.44 -8.68 -21.81
N VAL A 8 2.49 -9.51 -21.69
CA VAL A 8 2.83 -10.20 -20.43
C VAL A 8 3.26 -9.18 -19.36
N HIS A 9 3.96 -8.11 -19.75
CA HIS A 9 4.32 -7.03 -18.82
C HIS A 9 3.10 -6.24 -18.32
N GLN A 10 2.12 -5.90 -19.17
CA GLN A 10 0.90 -5.20 -18.72
C GLN A 10 0.06 -6.05 -17.76
N GLY A 11 -0.08 -7.36 -18.01
CA GLY A 11 -0.78 -8.28 -17.10
C GLY A 11 -0.08 -8.43 -15.75
N ALA A 12 1.26 -8.53 -15.75
CA ALA A 12 2.05 -8.56 -14.53
C ALA A 12 1.95 -7.26 -13.73
N LEU A 13 1.97 -6.09 -14.40
CA LEU A 13 1.82 -4.78 -13.75
C LEU A 13 0.44 -4.63 -13.10
N SER A 14 -0.64 -5.01 -13.79
CA SER A 14 -1.98 -5.01 -13.20
C SER A 14 -2.07 -5.95 -11.99
N THR A 15 -1.43 -7.11 -12.05
CA THR A 15 -1.39 -8.05 -10.91
C THR A 15 -0.65 -7.45 -9.73
N MET A 16 0.47 -6.75 -9.97
CA MET A 16 1.23 -6.05 -8.93
C MET A 16 0.45 -4.88 -8.33
N GLU A 17 -0.29 -4.11 -9.13
CA GLU A 17 -1.17 -3.04 -8.65
C GLU A 17 -2.23 -3.58 -7.68
N THR A 18 -2.91 -4.66 -8.06
CA THR A 18 -3.90 -5.33 -7.19
C THR A 18 -3.26 -5.86 -5.92
N ALA A 19 -2.14 -6.59 -6.02
CA ALA A 19 -1.46 -7.15 -4.86
C ALA A 19 -0.97 -6.06 -3.88
N LEU A 20 -0.52 -4.91 -4.37
CA LEU A 20 -0.12 -3.78 -3.54
C LEU A 20 -1.33 -3.11 -2.87
N ALA A 21 -2.45 -2.97 -3.59
CA ALA A 21 -3.69 -2.45 -3.00
C ALA A 21 -4.19 -3.38 -1.88
N ASP A 22 -4.25 -4.69 -2.13
CA ASP A 22 -4.69 -5.69 -1.16
C ASP A 22 -3.76 -5.73 0.07
N ALA A 23 -2.45 -5.67 -0.15
CA ALA A 23 -1.47 -5.62 0.94
C ALA A 23 -1.62 -4.34 1.78
N THR A 24 -1.85 -3.19 1.14
CA THR A 24 -2.08 -1.91 1.83
C THR A 24 -3.31 -2.00 2.72
N THR A 25 -4.44 -2.47 2.18
CA THR A 25 -5.67 -2.66 2.96
C THR A 25 -5.45 -3.65 4.10
N SER A 26 -4.83 -4.80 3.84
CA SER A 26 -4.60 -5.84 4.84
C SER A 26 -3.72 -5.37 6.00
N ILE A 27 -2.63 -4.64 5.72
CA ILE A 27 -1.73 -4.12 6.75
C ILE A 27 -2.44 -3.06 7.61
N THR A 28 -3.13 -2.11 6.97
CA THR A 28 -3.85 -1.04 7.68
C THR A 28 -4.95 -1.60 8.58
N THR A 29 -5.72 -2.58 8.10
CA THR A 29 -6.74 -3.27 8.91
C THR A 29 -6.11 -4.00 10.10
N GLN A 30 -5.10 -4.85 9.87
CA GLN A 30 -4.47 -5.62 10.95
C GLN A 30 -3.88 -4.72 12.04
N VAL A 31 -3.26 -3.60 11.68
CA VAL A 31 -2.69 -2.69 12.67
C VAL A 31 -3.78 -1.93 13.42
N THR A 32 -4.85 -1.52 12.73
CA THR A 32 -6.02 -0.89 13.39
C THR A 32 -6.62 -1.85 14.42
N ASP A 33 -6.86 -3.10 14.03
CA ASP A 33 -7.41 -4.14 14.90
C ASP A 33 -6.49 -4.43 16.10
N LEU A 34 -5.17 -4.43 15.90
CA LEU A 34 -4.21 -4.62 16.98
C LEU A 34 -4.21 -3.44 17.96
N LEU A 35 -4.28 -2.21 17.44
CA LEU A 35 -4.35 -1.01 18.27
C LEU A 35 -5.63 -0.98 19.11
N GLU A 36 -6.77 -1.30 18.51
CA GLU A 36 -8.05 -1.43 19.23
C GLU A 36 -7.99 -2.53 20.30
N GLN A 37 -7.45 -3.70 19.97
CA GLN A 37 -7.25 -4.77 20.96
C GLN A 37 -6.38 -4.31 22.13
N VAL A 38 -5.31 -3.59 21.85
CA VAL A 38 -4.42 -3.06 22.88
C VAL A 38 -5.15 -2.02 23.76
N GLU A 39 -5.99 -1.15 23.19
CA GLU A 39 -6.86 -0.24 23.96
C GLU A 39 -7.83 -1.00 24.88
N THR A 40 -8.35 -2.17 24.46
CA THR A 40 -9.21 -2.99 25.34
C THR A 40 -8.48 -3.64 26.52
N LEU A 41 -7.14 -3.69 26.50
CA LEU A 41 -6.31 -4.30 27.55
C LEU A 41 -5.76 -3.28 28.57
N THR A 42 -5.91 -1.99 28.32
CA THR A 42 -5.54 -0.91 29.24
C THR A 42 -6.64 -0.38 30.19
N PRO A 43 -7.87 -0.93 30.29
CA PRO A 43 -8.83 -0.52 31.31
C PRO A 43 -8.25 -0.68 32.72
N GLY A 44 -8.31 0.39 33.51
CA GLY A 44 -7.83 0.41 34.90
C GLY A 44 -6.38 0.87 35.07
N TRP A 45 -5.70 1.26 33.98
CA TRP A 45 -4.46 2.02 34.10
C TRP A 45 -4.76 3.40 34.68
N ASP A 46 -3.92 3.87 35.59
CA ASP A 46 -3.97 5.24 36.06
C ASP A 46 -3.63 6.17 34.89
N GLU A 47 -4.58 7.01 34.50
CA GLU A 47 -4.47 7.97 33.39
C GLU A 47 -3.30 8.95 33.59
N THR A 48 -2.87 9.17 34.83
CA THR A 48 -1.77 10.08 35.17
C THR A 48 -0.41 9.39 35.23
N SER A 49 -0.36 8.07 35.07
CA SER A 49 0.88 7.31 35.14
C SER A 49 1.75 7.50 33.91
N ASP A 50 3.07 7.53 34.12
CA ASP A 50 4.06 7.56 33.03
C ASP A 50 3.90 6.39 32.06
N SER A 51 3.42 5.23 32.56
CA SER A 51 3.16 4.05 31.74
C SER A 51 1.99 4.26 30.77
N HIS A 52 0.91 4.91 31.22
CA HIS A 52 -0.21 5.26 30.36
C HIS A 52 0.18 6.30 29.30
N ALA A 53 0.94 7.33 29.69
CA ALA A 53 1.46 8.31 28.75
C ALA A 53 2.37 7.68 27.68
N ALA A 54 3.31 6.81 28.09
CA ALA A 54 4.20 6.11 27.17
C ALA A 54 3.44 5.18 26.21
N HIS A 55 2.36 4.57 26.68
CA HIS A 55 1.50 3.72 25.87
C HIS A 55 0.76 4.51 24.79
N LEU A 56 0.13 5.64 25.15
CA LEU A 56 -0.52 6.52 24.18
C LEU A 56 0.47 7.03 23.13
N GLU A 57 1.68 7.43 23.55
CA GLU A 57 2.73 7.85 22.63
C GLU A 57 3.14 6.72 21.67
N HIS A 58 3.28 5.49 22.18
CA HIS A 58 3.63 4.33 21.36
C HIS A 58 2.54 4.00 20.34
N GLN A 59 1.27 4.01 20.77
CA GLN A 59 0.13 3.79 19.87
C GLN A 59 0.08 4.86 18.77
N GLN A 60 0.28 6.13 19.12
CA GLN A 60 0.30 7.21 18.13
C GLN A 60 1.44 7.02 17.12
N LYS A 61 2.64 6.68 17.58
CA LYS A 61 3.77 6.39 16.68
C LYS A 61 3.49 5.21 15.75
N LEU A 62 2.77 4.20 16.23
CA LEU A 62 2.39 3.05 15.40
C LEU A 62 1.36 3.46 14.33
N ARG A 63 0.35 4.26 14.69
CA ARG A 63 -0.62 4.83 13.73
C ARG A 63 0.08 5.65 12.65
N ASP A 64 0.92 6.59 13.06
CA ASP A 64 1.68 7.45 12.13
C ASP A 64 2.60 6.62 11.22
N GLY A 65 3.20 5.55 11.74
CA GLY A 65 4.06 4.64 10.98
C GLY A 65 3.30 3.87 9.90
N VAL A 66 2.10 3.41 10.23
CA VAL A 66 1.24 2.69 9.28
C VAL A 66 0.68 3.61 8.21
N GLU A 67 0.30 4.83 8.57
CA GLU A 67 -0.15 5.84 7.60
C GLU A 67 0.95 6.12 6.57
N LYS A 68 2.20 6.34 7.02
CA LYS A 68 3.36 6.50 6.13
C LYS A 68 3.63 5.30 5.25
N LEU A 69 3.46 4.09 5.78
CA LEU A 69 3.61 2.86 4.99
C LEU A 69 2.53 2.75 3.92
N ALA A 70 1.28 3.05 4.27
CA ALA A 70 0.16 3.06 3.32
C ALA A 70 0.36 4.09 2.22
N GLU A 71 0.80 5.30 2.55
CA GLU A 71 1.17 6.34 1.59
C GLU A 71 2.30 5.88 0.65
N ALA A 72 3.34 5.24 1.19
CA ALA A 72 4.44 4.73 0.38
C ALA A 72 3.99 3.63 -0.60
N LEU A 73 3.12 2.72 -0.16
CA LEU A 73 2.54 1.67 -1.01
C LEU A 73 1.63 2.26 -2.10
N ASP A 74 0.84 3.28 -1.77
CA ASP A 74 -0.01 3.99 -2.74
C ASP A 74 0.84 4.72 -3.81
N GLN A 75 1.95 5.33 -3.41
CA GLN A 75 2.92 5.92 -4.35
C GLN A 75 3.53 4.89 -5.30
N VAL A 76 3.89 3.70 -4.81
CA VAL A 76 4.38 2.60 -5.66
C VAL A 76 3.29 2.16 -6.64
N ARG A 77 2.04 1.97 -6.17
CA ARG A 77 0.90 1.63 -7.03
C ARG A 77 0.70 2.67 -8.14
N SER A 78 0.74 3.96 -7.79
CA SER A 78 0.59 5.06 -8.75
C SER A 78 1.68 5.07 -9.83
N ARG A 79 2.93 4.81 -9.46
CA ARG A 79 4.05 4.69 -10.41
C ARG A 79 3.91 3.49 -11.34
N LEU A 80 3.42 2.35 -10.83
CA LEU A 80 3.14 1.17 -11.65
C LEU A 80 2.04 1.45 -12.66
N ALA A 81 0.95 2.11 -12.26
CA ALA A 81 -0.13 2.51 -13.15
C ALA A 81 0.36 3.45 -14.27
N THR A 82 1.22 4.41 -13.93
CA THR A 82 1.86 5.30 -14.91
C THR A 82 2.70 4.52 -15.90
N TYR A 83 3.51 3.56 -15.43
CA TYR A 83 4.35 2.73 -16.30
C TYR A 83 3.51 1.81 -17.20
N ARG A 84 2.42 1.25 -16.68
CA ARG A 84 1.46 0.44 -17.44
C ARG A 84 0.85 1.24 -18.58
N GLU A 85 0.45 2.49 -18.33
CA GLU A 85 -0.13 3.36 -19.35
C GLU A 85 0.90 3.74 -20.43
N ALA A 86 2.12 4.10 -20.03
CA ALA A 86 3.19 4.39 -20.97
C ALA A 86 3.55 3.18 -21.86
N ALA A 87 3.56 1.97 -21.27
CA ALA A 87 3.77 0.73 -22.03
C ALA A 87 2.65 0.49 -23.04
N ARG A 88 1.39 0.81 -22.69
CA ARG A 88 0.24 0.72 -23.59
C ARG A 88 0.32 1.73 -24.74
N GLU A 89 0.66 2.98 -24.45
CA GLU A 89 0.81 4.02 -25.48
C GLU A 89 1.90 3.66 -26.49
N THR A 90 3.06 3.19 -26.00
CA THR A 90 4.16 2.71 -26.85
C THR A 90 3.74 1.54 -27.74
N GLU A 91 2.94 0.62 -27.22
CA GLU A 91 2.42 -0.51 -27.99
C GLU A 91 1.48 -0.04 -29.12
N VAL A 92 0.56 0.89 -28.81
CA VAL A 92 -0.35 1.47 -29.80
C VAL A 92 0.40 2.22 -30.90
N GLU A 93 1.39 3.05 -30.55
CA GLU A 93 2.23 3.75 -31.53
C GLU A 93 2.99 2.78 -32.44
N ASN A 94 3.60 1.74 -31.87
CA ASN A 94 4.33 0.75 -32.66
C ASN A 94 3.41 0.00 -33.64
N VAL A 95 2.19 -0.37 -33.22
CA VAL A 95 1.20 -1.00 -34.11
C VAL A 95 0.75 -0.05 -35.22
N ALA A 96 0.65 1.25 -34.94
CA ALA A 96 0.29 2.26 -35.93
C ALA A 96 1.39 2.55 -36.97
N ILE A 97 2.66 2.33 -36.62
CA ILE A 97 3.80 2.52 -37.55
C ILE A 97 4.02 1.31 -38.47
N VAL A 98 3.65 0.10 -38.02
CA VAL A 98 3.89 -1.15 -38.76
C VAL A 98 2.77 -1.48 -39.76
N ASN A 99 1.61 -0.82 -39.66
CA ASN A 99 0.48 -0.92 -40.61
C ASN A 99 0.46 0.25 -41.59
#